data_AF-A0A9N9AWY2-F1
#
_entry.id   AF-A0A9N9AWY2-F1
#
_cell.length_a   1.000
_cell.length_b   1.000
_cell.length_c   1.000
_cell.angle_alpha   90.00
_cell.angle_beta   90.00
_cell.angle_gamma   90.00
#
_symmetry.space_group_name_H-M   'P 1'
#
loop_
_entity.id
_entity.type
_entity.pdbx_description
1 polymer ?
#
loop_
_entity_poly.entity_id
_entity_poly.type
_entity_poly.pdbx_seq_one_letter_code
_entity_poly.pdbx_strand_id
1 'polypeptide(L)'
;MQEVILDNYFKGLEPVLGLYDRWHKLHSSRFGISDKQSIYLAQMCAQLVDSTKQGLTIKPSVRHSDNELFGKLPVPYWMDKDRLKMKPDSGDNFGVTNIMDLLCITIEKETNEVNSKEFSVAKMSQDLVDTHINEFWTNEFIRAQHMKEGSAYKEDLNLIANSMSELVQLYNKKCANIYQDNQDRKEIELSSSKSALTTNSSRLNDEFKGVDYEFLNKFLNSPPIEDYKSSIFKFLKDRTSTTFENSLDPLGMFELQLKAASLYLSSVEKKLDGQVCWVIAFRTLCNIKSQMVDGDQSLVIGGPRAIIDEVWQSLRIDKKWLKRKKM
;
A
#
# COMPACT_ATOMS: atom_id res chain seq x y z
N MET A 1 12.82 33.19 -4.32
CA MET A 1 12.21 34.44 -4.83
C MET A 1 11.53 34.23 -6.19
N GLN A 2 12.16 33.55 -7.16
CA GLN A 2 11.50 33.13 -8.42
C GLN A 2 10.30 32.19 -8.22
N GLU A 3 10.38 31.19 -7.33
CA GLU A 3 9.23 30.33 -6.98
C GLU A 3 8.06 31.11 -6.38
N VAL A 4 8.34 32.11 -5.54
CA VAL A 4 7.31 32.97 -4.92
C VAL A 4 6.63 33.88 -5.95
N ILE A 5 7.37 34.32 -6.99
CA ILE A 5 6.83 35.11 -8.10
C ILE A 5 5.95 34.22 -9.00
N LEU A 6 6.41 33.01 -9.34
CA LEU A 6 5.64 32.06 -10.13
C LEU A 6 4.37 31.62 -9.38
N ASP A 7 4.48 31.26 -8.10
CA ASP A 7 3.32 30.88 -7.30
C ASP A 7 2.32 32.03 -7.15
N ASN A 8 2.76 33.28 -6.92
CA ASN A 8 1.83 34.40 -6.79
C ASN A 8 1.20 34.85 -8.13
N TYR A 9 1.89 34.70 -9.27
CA TYR A 9 1.32 35.04 -10.58
C TYR A 9 0.35 33.97 -11.11
N PHE A 10 0.56 32.70 -10.76
CA PHE A 10 -0.23 31.57 -11.29
C PHE A 10 -1.27 31.00 -10.30
N LYS A 11 -1.24 31.37 -9.01
CA LYS A 11 -2.17 30.87 -7.97
C LYS A 11 -3.66 31.13 -8.18
N GLY A 12 -4.04 32.03 -9.09
CA GLY A 12 -5.44 32.38 -9.37
C GLY A 12 -5.94 31.97 -10.75
N LEU A 13 -5.08 31.39 -11.58
CA LEU A 13 -5.44 30.93 -12.92
C LEU A 13 -5.71 29.43 -12.84
N GLU A 14 -6.95 29.04 -12.52
CA GLU A 14 -7.49 27.87 -13.21
C GLU A 14 -7.24 28.18 -14.70
N PRO A 15 -6.39 27.43 -15.42
CA PRO A 15 -5.97 27.83 -16.75
C PRO A 15 -7.24 28.09 -17.55
N VAL A 16 -7.38 29.28 -18.12
CA VAL A 16 -8.60 29.64 -18.86
C VAL A 16 -8.90 28.55 -19.92
N LEU A 17 -7.85 27.97 -20.49
CA LEU A 17 -7.91 26.77 -21.32
C LEU A 17 -8.60 25.56 -20.64
N GLY A 18 -8.24 25.23 -19.41
CA GLY A 18 -8.84 24.13 -18.64
C GLY A 18 -10.33 24.36 -18.32
N LEU A 19 -10.74 25.62 -18.11
CA LEU A 19 -12.15 25.96 -17.91
C LEU A 19 -12.97 25.75 -19.19
N TYR A 20 -12.48 26.24 -20.33
CA TYR A 20 -13.13 26.06 -21.63
C TYR A 20 -13.11 24.60 -22.08
N ASP A 21 -12.04 23.85 -21.82
CA ASP A 21 -11.97 22.40 -22.08
C ASP A 21 -13.00 21.64 -21.23
N ARG A 22 -13.17 22.02 -19.96
CA ARG A 22 -14.23 21.47 -19.11
C ARG A 22 -15.61 21.77 -19.67
N TRP A 23 -15.90 23.02 -20.03
CA TRP A 23 -17.19 23.39 -20.65
C TRP A 23 -17.45 22.64 -21.95
N HIS A 24 -16.43 22.52 -22.80
CA HIS A 24 -16.52 21.76 -24.05
C HIS A 24 -16.94 20.33 -23.77
N LYS A 25 -16.25 19.63 -22.86
CA LYS A 25 -16.56 18.24 -22.49
C LYS A 25 -17.98 18.09 -21.91
N LEU A 26 -18.41 19.00 -21.04
CA LEU A 26 -19.76 18.97 -20.46
C LEU A 26 -20.85 19.20 -21.52
N HIS A 27 -20.64 20.18 -22.39
CA HIS A 27 -21.60 20.54 -23.43
C HIS A 27 -21.69 19.46 -24.51
N SER A 28 -20.54 18.99 -25.01
CA SER A 28 -20.48 17.95 -26.04
C SER A 28 -21.00 16.61 -25.54
N SER A 29 -20.83 16.32 -24.25
CA SER A 29 -21.39 15.14 -23.59
C SER A 29 -22.92 15.12 -23.62
N ARG A 30 -23.56 16.30 -23.58
CA ARG A 30 -25.02 16.43 -23.53
C ARG A 30 -25.66 16.61 -24.90
N PHE A 31 -25.05 17.40 -25.77
CA PHE A 31 -25.63 17.82 -27.06
C PHE A 31 -24.89 17.29 -28.29
N GLY A 32 -23.77 16.59 -28.08
CA GLY A 32 -22.91 16.08 -29.14
C GLY A 32 -21.82 17.05 -29.56
N ILE A 33 -20.77 16.51 -30.20
CA ILE A 33 -19.61 17.26 -30.68
C ILE A 33 -19.92 18.16 -31.89
N SER A 34 -20.95 17.82 -32.66
CA SER A 34 -21.35 18.57 -33.86
C SER A 34 -22.29 19.74 -33.56
N ASP A 35 -22.67 19.95 -32.30
CA ASP A 35 -23.50 21.09 -31.91
C ASP A 35 -22.72 22.41 -32.07
N LYS A 36 -23.43 23.48 -32.45
CA LYS A 36 -22.82 24.79 -32.73
C LYS A 36 -22.06 25.35 -31.54
N GLN A 37 -22.58 25.17 -30.31
CA GLN A 37 -21.92 25.66 -29.10
C GLN A 37 -20.74 24.76 -28.71
N SER A 38 -20.82 23.46 -28.96
CA SER A 38 -19.68 22.55 -28.83
C SER A 38 -18.54 22.92 -29.79
N ILE A 39 -18.86 23.23 -31.05
CA ILE A 39 -17.87 23.70 -32.06
C ILE A 39 -17.26 25.03 -31.64
N TYR A 40 -18.05 25.98 -31.14
CA TYR A 40 -17.54 27.25 -30.60
C TYR A 40 -16.54 27.01 -29.47
N LEU A 41 -16.88 26.18 -28.49
CA LEU A 41 -15.99 25.87 -27.37
C LEU A 41 -14.71 25.16 -27.84
N ALA A 42 -14.79 24.28 -28.84
CA ALA A 42 -13.61 23.64 -29.44
C ALA A 42 -12.69 24.66 -30.13
N GLN A 43 -13.27 25.62 -30.86
CA GLN A 43 -12.51 26.72 -31.49
C GLN A 43 -11.85 27.63 -30.44
N MET A 44 -12.57 27.94 -29.36
CA MET A 44 -12.03 28.71 -28.24
C MET A 44 -10.86 27.98 -27.58
N CYS A 45 -10.98 26.67 -27.34
CA CYS A 45 -9.89 25.85 -26.82
C CYS A 45 -8.66 25.90 -27.75
N ALA A 46 -8.85 25.75 -29.06
CA ALA A 46 -7.76 25.81 -30.04
C ALA A 46 -7.02 27.15 -30.03
N GLN A 47 -7.75 28.27 -29.92
CA GLN A 47 -7.14 29.61 -29.81
C GLN A 47 -6.40 29.79 -28.48
N LEU A 48 -6.92 29.22 -27.39
CA LEU A 48 -6.33 29.34 -26.06
C LEU A 48 -5.03 28.55 -25.89
N VAL A 49 -4.83 27.48 -26.65
CA VAL A 49 -3.57 26.69 -26.64
C VAL A 49 -2.35 27.56 -26.97
N ASP A 50 -2.46 28.46 -27.94
CA ASP A 50 -1.35 29.34 -28.34
C ASP A 50 -1.46 30.77 -27.79
N SER A 51 -2.52 31.09 -27.05
CA SER A 51 -2.80 32.43 -26.52
C SER A 51 -1.64 33.02 -25.70
N THR A 52 -0.97 32.20 -24.88
CA THR A 52 0.16 32.63 -24.05
C THR A 52 1.39 33.01 -24.86
N LYS A 53 1.64 32.32 -25.98
CA LYS A 53 2.75 32.62 -26.92
C LYS A 53 2.45 33.87 -27.75
N GLN A 54 1.18 34.14 -28.00
CA GLN A 54 0.71 35.25 -28.82
C GLN A 54 0.39 36.51 -28.01
N GLY A 55 0.51 36.47 -26.67
CA GLY A 55 0.15 37.58 -25.78
C GLY A 55 -1.35 37.89 -25.77
N LEU A 56 -2.20 36.95 -26.17
CA LEU A 56 -3.64 37.11 -26.26
C LEU A 56 -4.31 36.73 -24.93
N THR A 57 -5.32 37.51 -24.54
CA THR A 57 -6.16 37.22 -23.38
C THR A 57 -7.64 37.31 -23.75
N ILE A 58 -8.49 36.50 -23.10
CA ILE A 58 -9.93 36.57 -23.33
C ILE A 58 -10.48 37.87 -22.74
N LYS A 59 -11.33 38.55 -23.49
CA LYS A 59 -12.05 39.75 -23.01
C LYS A 59 -12.93 39.39 -21.81
N PRO A 60 -12.91 40.17 -20.71
CA PRO A 60 -13.73 39.91 -19.52
C PRO A 60 -15.24 39.77 -19.81
N SER A 61 -15.76 40.52 -20.79
CA SER A 61 -17.16 40.44 -21.21
C SER A 61 -17.53 39.09 -21.82
N VAL A 62 -16.65 38.53 -22.66
CA VAL A 62 -16.84 37.21 -23.29
C VAL A 62 -16.78 36.12 -22.22
N ARG A 63 -15.81 36.20 -21.31
CA ARG A 63 -15.69 35.26 -20.20
C ARG A 63 -16.92 35.25 -19.29
N HIS A 64 -17.50 36.42 -19.01
CA HIS A 64 -18.71 36.53 -18.20
C HIS A 64 -19.91 35.88 -18.91
N SER A 65 -20.13 36.22 -20.18
CA SER A 65 -21.22 35.66 -20.98
C SER A 65 -21.10 34.14 -21.15
N ASP A 66 -19.91 33.63 -21.45
CA ASP A 66 -19.66 32.19 -21.59
C ASP A 66 -19.86 31.45 -20.25
N ASN A 67 -19.50 32.08 -19.13
CA ASN A 67 -19.73 31.51 -17.81
C ASN A 67 -21.22 31.44 -17.44
N GLU A 68 -22.02 32.42 -17.84
CA GLU A 68 -23.49 32.36 -17.64
C GLU A 68 -24.13 31.23 -18.47
N LEU A 69 -23.61 31.01 -19.68
CA LEU A 69 -24.13 30.01 -20.61
C LEU A 69 -23.70 28.58 -20.26
N PHE A 70 -22.42 28.37 -19.95
CA PHE A 70 -21.82 27.04 -19.77
C PHE A 70 -21.50 26.68 -18.31
N GLY A 71 -21.50 27.65 -17.40
CA GLY A 71 -21.12 27.44 -16.00
C GLY A 71 -22.07 26.54 -15.20
N LYS A 72 -23.32 26.38 -15.66
CA LYS A 72 -24.38 25.59 -14.97
C LYS A 72 -24.62 24.21 -15.58
N LEU A 73 -23.74 23.72 -16.46
CA LEU A 73 -23.91 22.42 -17.08
C LEU A 73 -23.74 21.28 -16.05
N PRO A 74 -24.61 20.25 -16.08
CA PRO A 74 -24.50 19.10 -15.19
C PRO A 74 -23.26 18.27 -15.54
N VAL A 75 -22.61 17.71 -14.52
CA VAL A 75 -21.44 16.84 -14.68
C VAL A 75 -21.93 15.41 -14.99
N PRO A 76 -21.49 14.79 -16.10
CA PRO A 76 -21.88 13.41 -16.43
C PRO A 76 -21.20 12.42 -15.48
N TYR A 77 -21.79 11.23 -15.38
CA TYR A 77 -21.37 10.18 -14.44
C TYR A 77 -19.90 9.80 -14.64
N TRP A 78 -19.47 9.63 -15.90
CA TRP A 78 -18.09 9.29 -16.25
C TRP A 78 -17.05 10.37 -15.90
N MET A 79 -17.45 11.59 -15.53
CA MET A 79 -16.56 12.68 -15.11
C MET A 79 -16.58 12.96 -13.61
N ASP A 80 -17.57 12.44 -12.88
CA ASP A 80 -17.63 12.65 -11.44
C ASP A 80 -16.44 11.99 -10.75
N LYS A 81 -15.83 12.65 -9.77
CA LYS A 81 -14.72 12.10 -8.98
C LYS A 81 -15.20 11.37 -7.73
N ASP A 82 -16.45 11.60 -7.31
CA ASP A 82 -17.05 11.05 -6.09
C ASP A 82 -17.97 9.84 -6.36
N ARG A 83 -17.70 9.09 -7.45
CA ARG A 83 -18.51 7.95 -7.94
C ARG A 83 -18.83 6.89 -6.89
N LEU A 84 -17.94 6.72 -5.92
CA LEU A 84 -18.06 5.71 -4.86
C LEU A 84 -19.19 5.98 -3.86
N LYS A 85 -19.77 7.19 -3.85
CA LYS A 85 -20.89 7.54 -2.94
C LYS A 85 -22.27 7.36 -3.57
N MET A 86 -22.35 7.25 -4.89
CA MET A 86 -23.61 6.98 -5.58
C MET A 86 -23.73 5.48 -5.83
N LYS A 87 -24.31 4.76 -4.87
CA LYS A 87 -24.79 3.41 -5.15
C LYS A 87 -25.89 3.50 -6.22
N PRO A 88 -25.83 2.71 -7.29
CA PRO A 88 -26.94 2.60 -8.21
C PRO A 88 -28.06 1.84 -7.51
N ASP A 89 -28.97 2.56 -6.84
CA ASP A 89 -30.22 1.96 -6.40
C ASP A 89 -31.04 1.61 -7.64
N SER A 90 -31.47 0.36 -7.64
CA SER A 90 -32.32 -0.30 -8.62
C SER A 90 -33.45 0.60 -9.14
N GLY A 91 -33.50 0.81 -10.46
CA GLY A 91 -34.78 0.87 -11.17
C GLY A 91 -35.01 2.02 -12.14
N ASP A 92 -34.24 3.11 -12.11
CA ASP A 92 -34.41 4.21 -13.08
C ASP A 92 -33.07 4.65 -13.64
N ASN A 93 -33.04 4.92 -14.95
CA ASN A 93 -31.87 5.37 -15.70
C ASN A 93 -31.27 6.65 -15.10
N PHE A 94 -30.42 6.51 -14.09
CA PHE A 94 -29.68 7.59 -13.45
C PHE A 94 -28.75 8.23 -14.47
N GLY A 95 -29.19 9.30 -15.13
CA GLY A 95 -28.32 10.22 -15.86
C GLY A 95 -27.51 9.63 -17.02
N VAL A 96 -27.76 8.39 -17.45
CA VAL A 96 -27.11 7.77 -18.62
C VAL A 96 -27.54 8.54 -19.86
N THR A 97 -26.73 9.55 -20.21
CA THR A 97 -27.03 10.49 -21.28
C THR A 97 -26.14 10.27 -22.50
N ASN A 98 -25.01 9.58 -22.33
CA ASN A 98 -24.03 9.36 -23.38
C ASN A 98 -23.39 7.95 -23.32
N ILE A 99 -22.64 7.61 -24.38
CA ILE A 99 -21.95 6.33 -24.53
C ILE A 99 -20.84 6.10 -23.49
N MET A 100 -20.22 7.18 -22.98
CA MET A 100 -19.15 7.09 -21.98
C MET A 100 -19.69 6.66 -20.61
N ASP A 101 -20.87 7.18 -20.23
CA ASP A 101 -21.57 6.76 -19.01
C ASP A 101 -21.93 5.27 -19.08
N LEU A 102 -22.44 4.82 -20.23
CA LEU A 102 -22.75 3.40 -20.45
C LEU A 102 -21.49 2.52 -20.31
N LEU A 103 -20.38 2.90 -20.95
CA LEU A 103 -19.11 2.17 -20.85
C LEU A 103 -18.60 2.12 -19.41
N CYS A 104 -18.62 3.25 -18.69
CA CYS A 104 -18.20 3.28 -17.29
C CYS A 104 -19.05 2.36 -16.43
N ILE A 105 -20.38 2.42 -16.53
CA ILE A 105 -21.29 1.58 -15.76
C ILE A 105 -21.10 0.09 -16.09
N THR A 106 -20.94 -0.27 -17.36
CA THR A 106 -20.70 -1.66 -17.77
C THR A 106 -19.37 -2.18 -17.24
N ILE A 107 -18.29 -1.41 -17.38
CA ILE A 107 -16.96 -1.81 -16.87
C ILE A 107 -16.99 -1.97 -15.35
N GLU A 108 -17.65 -1.05 -14.63
CA GLU A 108 -17.79 -1.14 -13.18
C GLU A 108 -18.58 -2.39 -12.77
N LYS A 109 -19.67 -2.70 -13.47
CA LYS A 109 -20.45 -3.92 -13.24
C LYS A 109 -19.61 -5.18 -13.45
N GLU A 110 -18.91 -5.30 -14.57
CA GLU A 110 -18.04 -6.45 -14.88
C GLU A 110 -16.88 -6.55 -13.88
N THR A 111 -16.28 -5.42 -13.49
CA THR A 111 -15.20 -5.39 -12.49
C THR A 111 -15.71 -5.85 -11.12
N ASN A 112 -16.91 -5.41 -10.72
CA ASN A 112 -17.53 -5.83 -9.46
C ASN A 112 -17.90 -7.32 -9.47
N GLU A 113 -18.32 -7.85 -10.62
CA GLU A 113 -18.58 -9.28 -10.82
C GLU A 113 -17.30 -10.10 -10.68
N VAL A 114 -16.21 -9.69 -11.33
CA VAL A 114 -14.88 -10.34 -11.19
C VAL A 114 -14.32 -10.23 -9.77
N ASN A 115 -14.59 -9.12 -9.07
CA ASN A 115 -14.18 -8.94 -7.68
C ASN A 115 -15.10 -9.64 -6.67
N SER A 116 -16.20 -10.25 -7.13
CA SER A 116 -17.11 -10.98 -6.26
C SER A 116 -16.46 -12.24 -5.71
N LYS A 117 -16.98 -12.74 -4.58
CA LYS A 117 -16.48 -13.96 -3.93
C LYS A 117 -16.56 -15.19 -4.84
N GLU A 118 -17.43 -15.18 -5.83
CA GLU A 118 -17.65 -16.29 -6.77
C GLU A 118 -16.45 -16.50 -7.71
N PHE A 119 -15.72 -15.42 -8.03
CA PHE A 119 -14.48 -15.47 -8.80
C PHE A 119 -13.22 -15.51 -7.91
N SER A 120 -13.39 -15.64 -6.59
CA SER A 120 -12.26 -15.83 -5.67
C SER A 120 -11.61 -17.18 -5.95
N VAL A 121 -10.50 -17.14 -6.70
CA VAL A 121 -9.66 -18.32 -7.00
C VAL A 121 -9.00 -18.88 -5.72
N ALA A 122 -8.98 -18.09 -4.64
CA ALA A 122 -8.46 -18.51 -3.35
C ALA A 122 -9.58 -19.03 -2.44
N LYS A 123 -9.48 -20.29 -2.04
CA LYS A 123 -10.15 -20.81 -0.85
C LYS A 123 -9.34 -20.34 0.36
N MET A 124 -9.97 -19.65 1.31
CA MET A 124 -9.35 -19.43 2.62
C MET A 124 -9.05 -20.82 3.22
N SER A 125 -7.77 -21.18 3.35
CA SER A 125 -7.38 -22.35 4.13
C SER A 125 -7.91 -22.17 5.55
N GLN A 126 -8.46 -23.23 6.13
CA GLN A 126 -8.88 -23.22 7.54
C GLN A 126 -7.68 -22.98 8.47
N ASP A 127 -6.48 -23.33 8.03
CA ASP A 127 -5.24 -23.05 8.73
C ASP A 127 -4.89 -21.58 8.56
N LEU A 128 -5.20 -20.83 9.62
CA LEU A 128 -4.86 -19.41 9.75
C LEU A 128 -3.37 -19.20 9.96
N VAL A 129 -2.67 -20.24 10.46
CA VAL A 129 -1.26 -20.22 10.84
C VAL A 129 -0.47 -21.15 9.93
N ASP A 130 0.65 -20.68 9.42
CA ASP A 130 1.59 -21.49 8.65
C ASP A 130 2.21 -22.56 9.55
N THR A 131 1.97 -23.83 9.20
CA THR A 131 2.43 -24.99 9.96
C THR A 131 3.93 -24.99 10.18
N HIS A 132 4.75 -24.56 9.21
CA HIS A 132 6.20 -24.65 9.31
C HIS A 132 6.76 -23.61 10.28
N ILE A 133 6.19 -22.40 10.27
CA ILE A 133 6.61 -21.34 11.20
C ILE A 133 6.18 -21.71 12.63
N ASN A 134 4.97 -22.26 12.78
CA ASN A 134 4.50 -22.76 14.07
C ASN A 134 5.38 -23.92 14.57
N GLU A 135 5.70 -24.88 13.71
CA GLU A 135 6.54 -26.03 14.04
C GLU A 135 7.94 -25.61 14.48
N PHE A 136 8.58 -24.69 13.74
CA PHE A 136 9.88 -24.11 14.12
C PHE A 136 9.86 -23.57 15.56
N TRP A 137 8.82 -22.80 15.91
CA TRP A 137 8.67 -22.25 17.25
C TRP A 137 8.41 -23.34 18.30
N THR A 138 7.51 -24.29 18.05
CA THR A 138 7.18 -25.35 19.00
C THR A 138 8.35 -26.29 19.24
N ASN A 139 9.16 -26.58 18.21
CA ASN A 139 10.33 -27.43 18.31
C ASN A 139 11.36 -26.86 19.29
N GLU A 140 11.51 -25.54 19.36
CA GLU A 140 12.41 -24.89 20.31
C GLU A 140 11.88 -24.93 21.75
N PHE A 141 10.57 -24.82 21.96
CA PHE A 141 9.97 -25.08 23.26
C PHE A 141 10.14 -26.53 23.72
N ILE A 142 10.02 -27.50 22.80
CA ILE A 142 10.25 -28.92 23.09
C ILE A 142 11.73 -29.14 23.42
N ARG A 143 12.64 -28.55 22.63
CA ARG A 143 14.10 -28.61 22.87
C ARG A 143 14.46 -28.09 24.25
N ALA A 144 13.84 -26.98 24.68
CA ALA A 144 14.05 -26.42 26.02
C ALA A 144 13.68 -27.43 27.13
N GLN A 145 12.66 -28.27 26.95
CA GLN A 145 12.27 -29.26 27.97
C GLN A 145 13.31 -30.37 28.17
N HIS A 146 14.11 -30.66 27.14
CA HIS A 146 15.11 -31.73 27.16
C HIS A 146 16.53 -31.26 27.50
N MET A 147 16.73 -29.96 27.69
CA MET A 147 18.05 -29.38 28.01
C MET A 147 18.31 -29.24 29.51
N LYS A 148 19.57 -29.40 29.93
CA LYS A 148 20.00 -29.21 31.33
C LYS A 148 19.76 -27.77 31.83
N GLU A 149 19.94 -26.77 30.97
CA GLU A 149 19.61 -25.35 31.23
C GLU A 149 18.23 -24.95 30.66
N GLY A 150 17.35 -25.93 30.50
CA GLY A 150 16.06 -25.78 29.83
C GLY A 150 15.14 -24.72 30.43
N SER A 151 15.18 -24.53 31.76
CA SER A 151 14.37 -23.50 32.44
C SER A 151 14.78 -22.09 32.03
N ALA A 152 16.08 -21.79 32.00
CA ALA A 152 16.60 -20.49 31.59
C ALA A 152 16.31 -20.21 30.11
N TYR A 153 16.48 -21.21 29.23
CA TYR A 153 16.15 -21.06 27.82
C TYR A 153 14.64 -20.85 27.58
N LYS A 154 13.78 -21.55 28.34
CA LYS A 154 12.34 -21.34 28.29
C LYS A 154 11.93 -19.94 28.76
N GLU A 155 12.60 -19.39 29.77
CA GLU A 155 12.41 -18.00 30.20
C GLU A 155 12.79 -17.01 29.10
N ASP A 156 13.89 -17.25 28.39
CA ASP A 156 14.32 -16.43 27.25
C ASP A 156 13.32 -16.50 26.07
N LEU A 157 12.78 -17.69 25.76
CA LEU A 157 11.74 -17.85 24.73
C LEU A 157 10.46 -17.09 25.10
N ASN A 158 10.06 -17.13 26.38
CA ASN A 158 8.92 -16.36 26.88
C ASN A 158 9.18 -14.84 26.84
N LEU A 159 10.42 -14.41 27.14
CA LEU A 159 10.83 -13.01 27.04
C LEU A 159 10.70 -12.49 25.60
N ILE A 160 11.17 -13.28 24.62
CA ILE A 160 11.00 -12.99 23.19
C ILE A 160 9.50 -12.90 22.87
N ALA A 161 8.70 -13.87 23.31
CA ALA A 161 7.26 -13.91 23.05
C ALA A 161 6.52 -12.67 23.55
N ASN A 162 6.80 -12.26 24.79
CA ASN A 162 6.20 -11.09 25.39
C ASN A 162 6.62 -9.82 24.66
N SER A 163 7.92 -9.66 24.39
CA SER A 163 8.47 -8.50 23.68
C SER A 163 7.86 -8.34 22.28
N MET A 164 7.72 -9.44 21.53
CA MET A 164 7.13 -9.41 20.19
C MET A 164 5.62 -9.13 20.24
N SER A 165 4.90 -9.70 21.21
CA SER A 165 3.47 -9.41 21.39
C SER A 165 3.20 -7.94 21.74
N GLU A 166 4.03 -7.33 22.58
CA GLU A 166 3.98 -5.90 22.90
C GLU A 166 4.29 -5.04 21.66
N LEU A 167 5.29 -5.44 20.87
CA LEU A 167 5.65 -4.76 19.62
C LEU A 167 4.47 -4.73 18.63
N VAL A 168 3.78 -5.86 18.44
CA VAL A 168 2.57 -5.95 17.59
C VAL A 168 1.49 -4.99 18.09
N GLN A 169 1.23 -4.95 19.40
CA GLN A 169 0.21 -4.09 19.98
C GLN A 169 0.52 -2.61 19.78
N LEU A 170 1.78 -2.22 20.03
CA LEU A 170 2.24 -0.84 19.86
C LEU A 170 2.20 -0.41 18.38
N TYR A 171 2.60 -1.31 17.46
CA TYR A 171 2.56 -1.04 16.03
C TYR A 171 1.12 -0.82 15.56
N ASN A 172 0.22 -1.75 15.88
CA ASN A 172 -1.19 -1.66 15.49
C ASN A 172 -1.85 -0.41 16.07
N LYS A 173 -1.55 -0.05 17.33
CA LYS A 173 -2.04 1.19 17.95
C LYS A 173 -1.55 2.44 17.19
N LYS A 174 -0.27 2.47 16.80
CA LYS A 174 0.30 3.62 16.09
C LYS A 174 -0.28 3.75 14.68
N CYS A 175 -0.46 2.63 13.97
CA CYS A 175 -1.14 2.61 12.67
C CYS A 175 -2.60 3.07 12.77
N ALA A 176 -3.34 2.58 13.77
CA ALA A 176 -4.72 3.00 14.02
C ALA A 176 -4.82 4.51 14.28
N ASN A 177 -3.90 5.08 15.06
CA ASN A 177 -3.85 6.53 15.30
C ASN A 177 -3.61 7.31 14.01
N ILE A 178 -2.70 6.86 13.13
CA ILE A 178 -2.49 7.51 11.82
C ILE A 178 -3.77 7.44 10.98
N TYR A 179 -4.47 6.31 10.96
CA TYR A 179 -5.74 6.21 10.23
C TYR A 179 -6.80 7.18 10.78
N GLN A 180 -6.90 7.31 12.10
CA GLN A 180 -7.89 8.16 12.75
C GLN A 180 -7.57 9.65 12.56
N ASP A 181 -6.32 10.07 12.75
CA ASP A 181 -5.86 11.44 12.48
C ASP A 181 -6.16 11.88 11.03
N ASN A 182 -6.10 10.94 10.10
CA ASN A 182 -6.41 11.21 8.70
C ASN A 182 -7.89 11.31 8.39
N GLN A 183 -8.72 10.56 9.10
CA GLN A 183 -10.17 10.69 8.99
C GLN A 183 -10.59 12.07 9.50
N ASP A 184 -10.07 12.49 10.65
CA ASP A 184 -10.32 13.80 11.25
C ASP A 184 -9.85 14.94 10.33
N ARG A 185 -8.65 14.81 9.73
CA ARG A 185 -8.15 15.79 8.74
C ARG A 185 -9.01 15.87 7.49
N LYS A 186 -9.49 14.73 6.97
CA LYS A 186 -10.39 14.71 5.80
C LYS A 186 -11.74 15.37 6.10
N GLU A 187 -12.26 15.22 7.32
CA GLU A 187 -13.49 15.90 7.75
C GLU A 187 -13.31 17.43 7.83
N ILE A 188 -12.15 17.89 8.32
CA ILE A 188 -11.82 19.32 8.40
C ILE A 188 -11.55 19.92 7.00
N GLU A 189 -10.83 19.21 6.12
CA GLU A 189 -10.55 19.68 4.76
C GLU A 189 -11.78 19.66 3.84
N LEU A 190 -12.76 18.77 4.06
CA LEU A 190 -14.03 18.80 3.34
C LEU A 190 -14.80 20.11 3.57
N SER A 191 -14.56 20.77 4.71
CA SER A 191 -15.12 22.08 5.03
C SER A 191 -14.33 23.26 4.45
N SER A 192 -13.11 23.03 3.92
CA SER A 192 -12.22 24.07 3.40
C SER A 192 -11.46 23.63 2.12
N SER A 193 -12.05 23.92 0.96
CA SER A 193 -11.40 24.01 -0.37
C SER A 193 -10.77 22.73 -0.99
N LYS A 194 -11.24 22.40 -2.21
CA LYS A 194 -11.06 21.15 -2.96
C LYS A 194 -9.67 20.83 -3.58
N SER A 195 -8.54 21.39 -3.11
CA SER A 195 -7.24 21.19 -3.82
C SER A 195 -6.21 20.26 -3.17
N ALA A 196 -6.47 19.67 -1.99
CA ALA A 196 -5.43 18.99 -1.19
C ALA A 196 -5.29 17.45 -1.38
N LEU A 197 -6.14 16.81 -2.19
CA LEU A 197 -6.25 15.33 -2.18
C LEU A 197 -4.97 14.57 -2.63
N THR A 198 -4.16 15.12 -3.53
CA THR A 198 -2.97 14.43 -4.05
C THR A 198 -1.76 14.55 -3.12
N THR A 199 -1.66 15.62 -2.34
CA THR A 199 -0.55 15.89 -1.41
C THR A 199 -0.66 15.05 -0.13
N ASN A 200 -1.88 14.67 0.26
CA ASN A 200 -2.10 13.92 1.49
C ASN A 200 -1.72 12.43 1.32
N SER A 201 -2.00 11.79 0.17
CA SER A 201 -1.65 10.38 -0.04
C SER A 201 -0.15 10.10 0.04
N SER A 202 0.72 11.01 -0.42
CA SER A 202 2.17 10.84 -0.31
C SER A 202 2.66 10.99 1.13
N ARG A 203 2.10 11.96 1.87
CA ARG A 203 2.44 12.16 3.30
C ARG A 203 2.07 10.96 4.16
N LEU A 204 0.95 10.29 3.88
CA LEU A 204 0.54 9.11 4.66
C LEU A 204 1.49 7.96 4.45
N ASN A 205 1.89 7.73 3.19
CA ASN A 205 2.88 6.71 2.89
C ASN A 205 4.21 6.98 3.59
N ASP A 206 4.61 8.25 3.73
CA ASP A 206 5.84 8.60 4.44
C ASP A 206 5.71 8.47 5.97
N GLU A 207 4.54 8.79 6.55
CA GLU A 207 4.24 8.53 7.97
C GLU A 207 4.26 7.03 8.29
N PHE A 208 3.64 6.18 7.47
CA PHE A 208 3.69 4.72 7.62
C PHE A 208 5.11 4.17 7.48
N LYS A 209 5.90 4.62 6.50
CA LYS A 209 7.32 4.23 6.38
C LYS A 209 8.14 4.61 7.62
N GLY A 210 7.84 5.77 8.21
CA GLY A 210 8.47 6.19 9.47
C GLY A 210 8.14 5.25 10.62
N VAL A 211 6.89 4.78 10.71
CA VAL A 211 6.50 3.72 11.65
C VAL A 211 7.23 2.42 11.36
N ASP A 212 7.27 1.98 10.12
CA ASP A 212 7.93 0.73 9.72
C ASP A 212 9.40 0.73 10.13
N TYR A 213 10.13 1.82 9.88
CA TYR A 213 11.53 1.95 10.24
C TYR A 213 11.76 1.99 11.76
N GLU A 214 10.93 2.72 12.51
CA GLU A 214 11.01 2.75 13.98
C GLU A 214 10.82 1.34 14.57
N PHE A 215 9.80 0.62 14.10
CA PHE A 215 9.47 -0.70 14.63
C PHE A 215 10.42 -1.78 14.13
N LEU A 216 11.01 -1.63 12.94
CA LEU A 216 12.14 -2.45 12.51
C LEU A 216 13.33 -2.31 13.47
N ASN A 217 13.67 -1.08 13.85
CA ASN A 217 14.75 -0.84 14.82
C ASN A 217 14.43 -1.43 16.20
N LYS A 218 13.17 -1.33 16.66
CA LYS A 218 12.74 -1.99 17.92
C LYS A 218 12.80 -3.50 17.83
N PHE A 219 12.35 -4.09 16.72
CA PHE A 219 12.38 -5.53 16.50
C PHE A 219 13.80 -6.10 16.59
N LEU A 220 14.77 -5.40 15.99
CA LEU A 220 16.17 -5.81 16.05
C LEU A 220 16.72 -5.77 17.48
N ASN A 221 16.38 -4.73 18.25
CA ASN A 221 17.00 -4.43 19.54
C ASN A 221 16.19 -4.92 20.77
N SER A 222 14.98 -5.46 20.59
CA SER A 222 14.15 -5.96 21.69
C SER A 222 13.91 -7.47 21.61
N PRO A 223 14.06 -8.22 22.71
CA PRO A 223 14.62 -7.79 23.99
C PRO A 223 16.14 -7.48 23.88
N PRO A 224 16.68 -6.63 24.78
CA PRO A 224 18.12 -6.41 24.96
C PRO A 224 18.87 -7.72 25.22
N ILE A 225 20.13 -7.77 24.82
CA ILE A 225 20.96 -8.98 24.94
C ILE A 225 21.23 -9.31 26.41
N GLU A 226 21.31 -8.29 27.25
CA GLU A 226 21.58 -8.37 28.68
C GLU A 226 20.46 -9.05 29.47
N ASP A 227 19.24 -9.04 28.93
CA ASP A 227 18.07 -9.61 29.58
C ASP A 227 17.98 -11.14 29.42
N TYR A 228 18.78 -11.72 28.52
CA TYR A 228 18.84 -13.16 28.32
C TYR A 228 19.58 -13.86 29.46
N LYS A 229 18.96 -14.93 29.99
CA LYS A 229 19.46 -15.70 31.13
C LYS A 229 20.22 -16.95 30.72
N SER A 230 19.89 -17.55 29.58
CA SER A 230 20.52 -18.80 29.13
C SER A 230 21.92 -18.57 28.58
N SER A 231 22.77 -19.60 28.68
CA SER A 231 24.11 -19.57 28.07
C SER A 231 24.08 -19.56 26.53
N ILE A 232 22.95 -19.90 25.92
CA ILE A 232 22.75 -19.96 24.46
C ILE A 232 22.93 -18.58 23.84
N PHE A 233 22.37 -17.54 24.46
CA PHE A 233 22.39 -16.17 23.95
C PHE A 233 23.52 -15.31 24.54
N LYS A 234 24.30 -15.85 25.48
CA LYS A 234 25.40 -15.14 26.17
C LYS A 234 26.48 -14.57 25.24
N PHE A 235 26.65 -15.16 24.05
CA PHE A 235 27.66 -14.76 23.08
C PHE A 235 27.11 -13.93 21.92
N LEU A 236 25.87 -13.45 22.02
CA LEU A 236 25.33 -12.51 21.05
C LEU A 236 26.16 -11.23 21.03
N LYS A 237 26.56 -10.81 19.83
CA LYS A 237 27.28 -9.55 19.62
C LYS A 237 26.29 -8.39 19.69
N ASP A 238 26.76 -7.26 20.21
CA ASP A 238 25.98 -6.03 20.27
C ASP A 238 25.53 -5.57 18.87
N ARG A 239 24.29 -5.12 18.79
CA ARG A 239 23.53 -4.84 17.55
C ARG A 239 23.53 -3.36 17.16
N THR A 240 24.18 -2.54 17.98
CA THR A 240 24.23 -1.07 17.85
C THR A 240 24.92 -0.58 16.58
N SER A 241 25.66 -1.42 15.85
CA SER A 241 26.18 -1.06 14.53
C SER A 241 25.11 -1.24 13.46
N THR A 242 24.53 -0.14 13.01
CA THR A 242 23.56 -0.01 11.90
C THR A 242 24.06 -0.48 10.53
N THR A 243 25.28 -0.99 10.44
CA THR A 243 25.87 -1.54 9.22
C THR A 243 25.57 -3.02 9.09
N PHE A 244 24.63 -3.35 8.20
CA PHE A 244 24.35 -4.70 7.67
C PHE A 244 25.56 -5.36 6.96
N GLU A 245 26.74 -4.75 6.98
CA GLU A 245 27.87 -5.05 6.09
C GLU A 245 28.73 -6.24 6.49
N ASN A 246 28.60 -6.79 7.70
CA ASN A 246 29.36 -7.98 8.10
C ASN A 246 28.39 -9.07 8.55
N SER A 247 28.32 -10.14 7.74
CA SER A 247 27.62 -11.41 7.98
C SER A 247 27.10 -11.57 9.40
N LEU A 248 25.78 -11.46 9.60
CA LEU A 248 25.17 -11.79 10.89
C LEU A 248 25.74 -13.14 11.36
N ASP A 249 26.29 -13.13 12.56
CA ASP A 249 26.76 -14.35 13.21
C ASP A 249 25.63 -15.40 13.22
N PRO A 250 25.91 -16.69 13.00
CA PRO A 250 24.86 -17.71 12.93
C PRO A 250 23.92 -17.69 14.14
N LEU A 251 24.43 -17.35 15.33
CA LEU A 251 23.62 -17.21 16.54
C LEU A 251 22.68 -16.01 16.49
N GLY A 252 23.16 -14.86 15.99
CA GLY A 252 22.34 -13.66 15.80
C GLY A 252 21.24 -13.86 14.76
N MET A 253 21.53 -14.63 13.69
CA MET A 253 20.51 -15.03 12.72
C MET A 253 19.46 -15.96 13.33
N PHE A 254 19.90 -16.93 14.15
CA PHE A 254 18.99 -17.85 14.84
C PHE A 254 18.04 -17.13 15.79
N GLU A 255 18.56 -16.20 16.60
CA GLU A 255 17.72 -15.38 17.48
C GLU A 255 16.75 -14.52 16.67
N LEU A 256 17.18 -13.96 15.54
CA LEU A 256 16.29 -13.20 14.66
C LEU A 256 15.15 -14.08 14.10
N GLN A 257 15.44 -15.35 13.80
CA GLN A 257 14.42 -16.33 13.39
C GLN A 257 13.42 -16.60 14.52
N LEU A 258 13.89 -16.74 15.77
CA LEU A 258 13.00 -16.88 16.93
C LEU A 258 12.08 -15.66 17.09
N LYS A 259 12.64 -14.44 17.03
CA LYS A 259 11.85 -13.20 17.08
C LYS A 259 10.82 -13.15 15.95
N ALA A 260 11.22 -13.48 14.73
CA ALA A 260 10.34 -13.46 13.55
C ALA A 260 9.19 -14.47 13.68
N ALA A 261 9.46 -15.70 14.09
CA ALA A 261 8.44 -16.72 14.31
C ALA A 261 7.45 -16.30 15.40
N SER A 262 7.96 -15.76 16.52
CA SER A 262 7.13 -15.25 17.60
C SER A 262 6.26 -14.05 17.18
N LEU A 263 6.84 -13.12 16.42
CA LEU A 263 6.14 -11.96 15.86
C LEU A 263 5.01 -12.40 14.91
N TYR A 264 5.28 -13.42 14.08
CA TYR A 264 4.28 -14.01 13.19
C TYR A 264 3.11 -14.60 13.97
N LEU A 265 3.38 -15.46 14.95
CA LEU A 265 2.33 -16.10 15.76
C LEU A 265 1.49 -15.06 16.51
N SER A 266 2.13 -14.04 17.07
CA SER A 266 1.45 -12.94 17.78
C SER A 266 0.61 -12.04 16.86
N SER A 267 0.99 -11.92 15.58
CA SER A 267 0.32 -11.07 14.60
C SER A 267 -0.83 -11.77 13.89
N VAL A 268 -0.73 -13.08 13.64
CA VAL A 268 -1.71 -13.85 12.86
C VAL A 268 -3.00 -14.14 13.64
N GLU A 269 -2.90 -14.26 14.96
CA GLU A 269 -4.07 -14.43 15.83
C GLU A 269 -4.98 -13.18 15.84
N LYS A 270 -4.42 -11.98 15.63
CA LYS A 270 -5.13 -10.69 15.69
C LYS A 270 -5.51 -10.23 14.27
N LYS A 271 -6.60 -10.81 13.75
CA LYS A 271 -7.12 -10.70 12.37
C LYS A 271 -7.46 -9.32 11.77
N LEU A 272 -7.05 -8.19 12.35
CA LEU A 272 -7.56 -6.88 11.92
C LEU A 272 -6.42 -5.92 11.54
N ASP A 273 -5.99 -5.97 10.29
CA ASP A 273 -5.42 -4.78 9.61
C ASP A 273 -3.94 -4.44 9.82
N GLY A 274 -3.09 -5.44 10.05
CA GLY A 274 -1.65 -5.23 9.96
C GLY A 274 -0.85 -6.47 10.24
N GLN A 275 -0.48 -7.22 9.21
CA GLN A 275 0.47 -8.31 9.35
C GLN A 275 1.88 -7.71 9.48
N VAL A 276 2.14 -7.04 10.62
CA VAL A 276 3.41 -6.38 10.95
C VAL A 276 4.60 -7.30 10.79
N CYS A 277 4.39 -8.61 10.97
CA CYS A 277 5.37 -9.64 10.71
C CYS A 277 5.88 -9.66 9.26
N TRP A 278 5.04 -9.37 8.26
CA TRP A 278 5.46 -9.26 6.86
C TRP A 278 6.06 -7.91 6.50
N VAL A 279 5.86 -6.88 7.30
CA VAL A 279 6.53 -5.58 7.09
C VAL A 279 7.94 -5.64 7.66
N ILE A 280 8.07 -6.18 8.87
CA ILE A 280 9.32 -6.13 9.65
C ILE A 280 10.20 -7.36 9.43
N ALA A 281 9.62 -8.56 9.39
CA ALA A 281 10.35 -9.82 9.49
C ALA A 281 10.28 -10.67 8.22
N PHE A 282 9.79 -10.13 7.10
CA PHE A 282 9.55 -10.88 5.86
C PHE A 282 10.72 -11.76 5.42
N ARG A 283 11.91 -11.16 5.29
CA ARG A 283 13.13 -11.87 4.86
C ARG A 283 13.45 -13.04 5.79
N THR A 284 13.36 -12.82 7.09
CA THR A 284 13.62 -13.86 8.10
C THR A 284 12.57 -14.96 8.06
N LEU A 285 11.29 -14.63 7.87
CA LEU A 285 10.21 -15.60 7.71
C LEU A 285 10.40 -16.45 6.45
N CYS A 286 10.82 -15.85 5.33
CA CYS A 286 11.17 -16.59 4.12
C CYS A 286 12.34 -17.56 4.37
N ASN A 287 13.35 -17.16 5.15
CA ASN A 287 14.46 -18.03 5.53
C ASN A 287 13.97 -19.23 6.34
N ILE A 288 13.16 -19.01 7.38
CA ILE A 288 12.55 -20.09 8.18
C ILE A 288 11.77 -21.04 7.27
N LYS A 289 10.89 -20.49 6.42
CA LYS A 289 10.07 -21.30 5.52
C LYS A 289 10.92 -22.14 4.57
N SER A 290 11.97 -21.56 3.99
CA SER A 290 12.88 -22.28 3.09
C SER A 290 13.62 -23.44 3.76
N GLN A 291 14.02 -23.27 5.02
CA GLN A 291 14.70 -24.29 5.81
C GLN A 291 13.76 -25.43 6.20
N MET A 292 12.54 -25.10 6.66
CA MET A 292 11.55 -26.10 7.07
C MET A 292 11.03 -26.92 5.88
N VAL A 293 10.79 -26.29 4.71
CA VAL A 293 10.35 -27.00 3.49
C VAL A 293 11.39 -28.00 2.98
N ASP A 294 12.68 -27.67 3.10
CA ASP A 294 13.77 -28.58 2.71
C ASP A 294 13.82 -29.82 3.61
N GLY A 295 13.56 -29.65 4.91
CA GLY A 295 13.46 -30.74 5.89
C GLY A 295 12.37 -31.77 5.53
N ASP A 296 11.23 -31.31 5.00
CA ASP A 296 10.14 -32.18 4.57
C ASP A 296 10.43 -32.90 3.25
N GLN A 297 11.21 -32.27 2.36
CA GLN A 297 11.51 -32.77 1.01
C GLN A 297 12.89 -33.43 0.94
N SER A 298 13.12 -34.46 1.78
CA SER A 298 14.35 -35.28 1.83
C SER A 298 14.81 -35.94 0.52
N LEU A 299 14.09 -35.75 -0.60
CA LEU A 299 14.31 -36.35 -1.91
C LEU A 299 14.74 -35.36 -3.01
N VAL A 300 14.76 -34.05 -2.75
CA VAL A 300 15.16 -33.06 -3.76
C VAL A 300 16.67 -32.81 -3.68
N ILE A 301 17.39 -33.16 -4.74
CA ILE A 301 18.83 -32.90 -4.85
C ILE A 301 19.02 -31.39 -5.02
N GLY A 302 19.48 -30.72 -3.96
CA GLY A 302 19.85 -29.31 -3.95
C GLY A 302 19.01 -28.50 -2.96
N GLY A 303 19.55 -28.30 -1.76
CA GLY A 303 18.91 -27.50 -0.70
C GLY A 303 18.84 -26.00 -1.02
N PRO A 304 18.28 -25.20 -0.08
CA PRO A 304 18.05 -23.77 -0.27
C PRO A 304 19.37 -23.03 -0.49
N ARG A 305 19.35 -22.08 -1.43
CA ARG A 305 20.50 -21.22 -1.74
C ARG A 305 20.21 -19.80 -1.30
N ALA A 306 21.07 -19.25 -0.46
CA ALA A 306 21.09 -17.81 -0.19
C ALA A 306 21.66 -17.07 -1.41
N ILE A 307 20.96 -16.03 -1.84
CA ILE A 307 21.35 -15.20 -2.99
C ILE A 307 21.45 -13.77 -2.47
N ILE A 308 22.56 -13.09 -2.79
CA ILE A 308 22.76 -11.68 -2.44
C ILE A 308 21.81 -10.78 -3.24
N ASP A 309 21.46 -9.62 -2.69
CA ASP A 309 20.43 -8.73 -3.24
C ASP A 309 20.74 -8.32 -4.70
N GLU A 310 22.01 -8.08 -5.02
CA GLU A 310 22.46 -7.69 -6.37
C GLU A 310 22.17 -8.77 -7.41
N VAL A 311 22.38 -10.03 -7.03
CA VAL A 311 22.11 -11.18 -7.90
C VAL A 311 20.61 -11.41 -7.97
N TRP A 312 19.89 -11.36 -6.84
CA TRP A 312 18.44 -11.57 -6.80
C TRP A 312 17.68 -10.62 -7.74
N GLN A 313 18.05 -9.34 -7.75
CA GLN A 313 17.45 -8.33 -8.64
C GLN A 313 17.65 -8.62 -10.14
N SER A 314 18.72 -9.33 -10.49
CA SER A 314 19.02 -9.70 -11.88
C SER A 314 18.26 -10.95 -12.34
N LEU A 315 17.74 -11.76 -11.42
CA LEU A 315 17.05 -13.00 -11.74
C LEU A 315 15.65 -12.74 -12.30
N ARG A 316 15.25 -13.56 -13.27
CA ARG A 316 13.92 -13.55 -13.86
C ARG A 316 13.35 -14.94 -13.88
N ILE A 317 12.04 -15.04 -13.74
CA ILE A 317 11.31 -16.30 -13.88
C ILE A 317 11.49 -16.83 -15.31
N ASP A 318 12.05 -18.03 -15.44
CA ASP A 318 12.16 -18.69 -16.74
C ASP A 318 10.78 -19.20 -17.20
N LYS A 319 10.18 -18.47 -18.13
CA LYS A 319 8.90 -18.81 -18.75
C LYS A 319 8.96 -20.13 -19.54
N LYS A 320 10.12 -20.52 -20.09
CA LYS A 320 10.28 -21.79 -20.81
C LYS A 320 10.18 -22.97 -19.85
N TRP A 321 10.78 -22.84 -18.66
CA TRP A 321 10.69 -23.84 -17.61
C TRP A 321 9.25 -24.05 -17.12
N LEU A 322 8.51 -22.96 -16.88
CA LEU A 322 7.10 -23.04 -16.45
C LEU A 322 6.19 -23.75 -17.47
N LYS A 323 6.47 -23.61 -18.77
CA LYS A 323 5.70 -24.29 -19.82
C LYS A 323 5.96 -25.79 -19.84
N ARG A 324 7.17 -26.24 -19.51
CA ARG A 324 7.55 -27.67 -19.51
C ARG A 324 6.92 -28.44 -18.33
N LYS A 325 6.69 -27.78 -17.20
CA LYS A 325 6.11 -28.40 -15.99
C LYS A 325 4.58 -28.58 -16.03
N LYS A 326 3.91 -28.04 -17.06
CA LYS A 326 2.45 -28.15 -17.26
C LYS A 326 2.05 -29.29 -18.21
N MET A 327 3.00 -30.08 -18.72
CA MET A 327 2.79 -31.36 -19.40
C MET A 327 3.14 -32.50 -18.46
#